data_AF-A0A967R302-F1
#
_entry.id   AF-A0A967R302-F1
#
_cell.length_a   1.000
_cell.length_b   1.000
_cell.length_c   1.000
_cell.angle_alpha   90.00
_cell.angle_beta   90.00
_cell.angle_gamma   90.00
#
_symmetry.space_group_name_H-M   'P 1'
#
loop_
_entity.id
_entity.type
_entity.pdbx_description
1 polymer ?
#
loop_
_entity_poly.entity_id
_entity_poly.type
_entity_poly.pdbx_seq_one_letter_code
_entity_poly.pdbx_strand_id
1 'polypeptide(L)' 'FDEVTGAELDLVYDVSHNLAKIETHEVDGRSRRLCVHRKGATRALPPGHPELPADLRGAGQ' A
#
# COMPACT_ATOMS: atom_id res chain seq x y z
N PHE A 1 -8.69 5.78 22.39
CA PHE A 1 -7.53 5.26 23.14
C PHE A 1 -7.13 6.21 24.25
N ASP A 2 -7.41 7.49 24.08
CA ASP A 2 -6.95 8.60 24.89
C ASP A 2 -7.49 8.53 26.33
N GLU A 3 -8.74 8.11 26.50
CA GLU A 3 -9.34 7.91 27.83
C GLU A 3 -8.58 6.86 28.67
N VAL A 4 -7.95 5.88 28.02
CA VAL A 4 -7.23 4.77 28.68
C VAL A 4 -5.72 4.99 28.72
N THR A 5 -5.16 5.59 27.66
CA THR A 5 -3.70 5.72 27.46
C THR A 5 -3.17 7.13 27.68
N GLY A 6 -4.05 8.14 27.76
CA GLY A 6 -3.69 9.55 27.85
C GLY A 6 -3.12 10.16 26.57
N ALA A 7 -3.19 9.45 25.44
CA ALA A 7 -2.66 9.91 24.14
C ALA A 7 -3.59 9.54 22.98
N GLU A 8 -3.63 10.43 21.99
CA GLU A 8 -4.22 10.16 20.68
C GLU A 8 -3.38 9.16 19.88
N LEU A 9 -4.03 8.26 19.14
CA LEU A 9 -3.36 7.32 18.26
C LEU A 9 -3.59 7.67 16.80
N ASP A 10 -2.50 7.92 16.09
CA ASP A 10 -2.52 8.13 14.66
C ASP A 10 -2.43 6.81 13.89
N LEU A 11 -3.27 6.68 12.86
CA LEU A 11 -3.15 5.59 11.91
C LEU A 11 -1.93 5.85 11.01
N VAL A 12 -0.88 5.04 11.19
CA VAL A 12 0.30 5.10 10.30
C VAL A 12 -0.06 4.61 8.90
N TYR A 13 -0.65 3.41 8.81
CA TYR A 13 -1.06 2.82 7.53
C TYR A 13 -2.07 1.67 7.75
N ASP A 14 -2.99 1.49 6.81
CA ASP A 14 -3.87 0.31 6.74
C ASP A 14 -3.57 -0.44 5.44
N VAL A 15 -3.44 -1.77 5.52
CA VAL A 15 -3.16 -2.62 4.38
C VAL A 15 -3.95 -3.92 4.42
N SER A 16 -4.59 -4.26 3.31
CA SER A 16 -5.20 -5.58 3.12
C SER A 16 -4.18 -6.59 2.61
N HIS A 17 -4.33 -7.83 3.10
CA HIS A 17 -3.56 -9.00 2.72
C HIS A 17 -4.38 -10.02 1.89
N ASN A 18 -5.68 -9.76 1.69
CA ASN A 18 -6.60 -10.57 0.90
C ASN A 18 -7.42 -9.64 -0.01
N LEU A 19 -7.03 -9.53 -1.28
CA LEU A 19 -7.66 -8.60 -2.24
C LEU A 19 -7.43 -9.01 -3.69
N ALA A 20 -8.23 -8.47 -4.61
CA ALA A 20 -7.95 -8.44 -6.04
C ALA A 20 -8.02 -6.98 -6.51
N LYS A 21 -6.95 -6.46 -7.12
CA LYS A 21 -6.90 -5.07 -7.61
C LYS A 21 -6.36 -5.01 -9.04
N ILE A 22 -6.94 -4.12 -9.85
CA ILE A 22 -6.42 -3.81 -11.17
C ILE A 22 -5.21 -2.89 -11.02
N GLU A 23 -4.05 -3.36 -11.48
CA GLU A 23 -2.76 -2.66 -11.36
C GLU A 23 -2.02 -2.70 -12.70
N THR A 24 -1.16 -1.71 -12.93
CA THR A 24 -0.25 -1.67 -14.08
C THR A 24 1.14 -2.09 -13.63
N HIS A 25 1.72 -3.09 -14.31
CA HIS A 25 3.04 -3.63 -14.01
C HIS A 25 3.85 -3.86 -15.29
N GLU A 26 5.17 -3.76 -15.18
CA GLU A 26 6.09 -4.19 -16.24
C GLU A 26 6.24 -5.71 -16.22
N VAL A 27 5.90 -6.38 -17.32
CA VAL A 27 6.05 -7.83 -17.49
C VAL A 27 6.72 -8.11 -18.83
N ASP A 28 7.94 -8.65 -18.76
CA ASP A 28 8.84 -8.85 -19.90
C ASP A 28 9.17 -7.54 -20.65
N GLY A 29 9.44 -6.47 -19.89
CA GLY A 29 9.77 -5.15 -20.42
C GLY A 29 8.61 -4.44 -21.13
N ARG A 30 7.37 -4.85 -20.85
CA ARG A 30 6.16 -4.23 -21.39
C ARG A 30 5.18 -3.90 -20.27
N SER A 31 4.62 -2.70 -20.32
CA SER A 31 3.54 -2.29 -19.43
C SER A 31 2.27 -3.10 -19.70
N ARG A 32 1.71 -3.71 -18.65
CA ARG A 32 0.47 -4.52 -18.72
C ARG A 32 -0.48 -4.14 -17.61
N ARG A 33 -1.77 -4.08 -17.94
CA ARG A 33 -2.86 -3.96 -16.98
C ARG A 33 -3.31 -5.34 -16.53
N LEU A 34 -3.19 -5.64 -15.23
CA LEU A 34 -3.40 -6.97 -14.65
C LEU A 34 -4.39 -6.91 -13.50
N CYS A 35 -5.11 -8.02 -13.25
CA CYS A 35 -5.83 -8.23 -12.00
C CYS A 35 -4.93 -8.99 -11.02
N VAL A 36 -4.32 -8.26 -10.08
CA VAL A 36 -3.41 -8.84 -9.09
C VAL A 36 -4.22 -9.37 -7.92
N HIS A 37 -4.28 -10.69 -7.80
CA HIS A 37 -4.90 -11.39 -6.68
C HIS A 37 -3.85 -11.61 -5.60
N ARG A 38 -4.14 -11.17 -4.38
CA ARG A 38 -3.32 -11.41 -3.20
C ARG A 38 -4.18 -12.15 -2.17
N LYS A 39 -3.65 -13.26 -1.66
CA LYS A 39 -4.24 -14.04 -0.57
C LYS A 39 -3.14 -14.37 0.43
N GLY A 40 -3.22 -13.80 1.63
CA GLY A 40 -2.13 -13.82 2.60
C GLY A 40 -0.89 -13.02 2.18
N ALA A 41 -1.05 -12.02 1.31
CA ALA A 41 0.05 -11.19 0.80
C ALA A 41 -0.38 -9.72 0.69
N THR A 42 0.50 -8.80 1.04
CA THR A 42 0.24 -7.36 0.99
C THR A 42 0.77 -6.73 -0.29
N ARG A 43 0.27 -5.54 -0.62
CA ARG A 43 0.90 -4.66 -1.60
C ARG A 43 2.09 -3.95 -0.93
N ALA A 44 3.16 -3.73 -1.69
CA ALA A 44 4.36 -3.01 -1.24
C ALA A 44 4.82 -2.06 -2.36
N LEU A 45 4.33 -0.82 -2.33
CA LEU A 45 4.68 0.18 -3.32
C LEU A 45 6.09 0.74 -3.11
N PRO A 46 6.89 0.96 -4.17
CA PRO A 46 8.23 1.50 -4.03
C PRO A 46 8.22 3.00 -3.65
N PRO A 47 9.34 3.55 -3.17
CA PRO A 47 9.53 4.99 -3.02
C PRO A 47 9.17 5.75 -4.30
N GLY A 48 8.54 6.92 -4.12
CA GLY A 48 8.09 7.79 -5.20
C GLY A 48 6.75 7.41 -5.82
N HIS A 49 6.16 6.25 -5.49
CA HIS A 49 4.94 5.79 -6.15
C HIS A 49 3.75 6.75 -5.90
N PRO A 50 3.02 7.18 -6.95
CA PRO A 50 2.01 8.24 -6.83
C PRO A 50 0.80 7.87 -5.98
N GLU A 51 0.50 6.57 -5.82
CA GLU A 51 -0.56 6.09 -4.92
C GLU A 51 -0.19 6.15 -3.43
N LEU A 52 1.05 6.48 -3.07
CA LEU A 52 1.43 6.66 -1.67
C LEU A 52 1.01 8.04 -1.13
N PRO A 53 0.57 8.11 0.14
CA PRO A 53 0.44 9.35 0.91
C PRO A 53 1.71 10.21 0.84
N ALA A 54 1.57 11.53 0.90
CA ALA A 54 2.69 12.45 0.64
C ALA A 54 3.84 12.31 1.64
N ASP A 55 3.53 12.05 2.90
CA ASP A 55 4.45 11.79 4.01
C ASP A 55 5.21 10.46 3.87
N LEU A 56 4.60 9.43 3.28
CA LEU A 56 5.23 8.12 3.07
C LEU A 56 5.89 7.97 1.69
N ARG A 57 5.53 8.81 0.71
CA ARG A 57 6.00 8.67 -0.68
C ARG A 57 7.52 8.64 -0.80
N GLY A 58 8.25 9.38 0.04
CA GLY A 58 9.72 9.37 0.02
C GLY A 58 10.34 8.06 0.50
N ALA A 59 9.67 7.35 1.41
CA ALA A 59 10.18 6.11 2.02
C ALA A 59 9.68 4.84 1.30
N GLY A 60 8.56 4.92 0.59
CA GLY A 60 7.85 3.74 0.10
C GLY A 60 6.77 3.30 1.08
N GLN A 61 6.09 2.21 0.72
CA GLN A 61 5.12 1.55 1.61
C GLN A 61 5.81 0.59 2.57
#